data_AF-A0A2D6G099-F1
#
_entry.id   AF-A0A2D6G099-F1
#
_cell.length_a   1.000
_cell.length_b   1.000
_cell.length_c   1.000
_cell.angle_alpha   90.00
_cell.angle_beta   90.00
_cell.angle_gamma   90.00
#
_symmetry.space_group_name_H-M   'P 1'
#
loop_
_entity.id
_entity.type
_entity.pdbx_description
1 polymer ?
#
loop_
_entity_poly.entity_id
_entity_poly.type
_entity_poly.pdbx_seq_one_letter_code
_entity_poly.pdbx_strand_id
1 'polypeptide(L)'
;MKLNHSLMNNNFTNQDLVKVKTLLKKKNIILTQSTQVENFEKKWSKWLGVKYSIFVNSGSSANFISIKILQILNKNSSKNEIIVPTLTWVS
;
A
#
# COMPACT_ATOMS: atom_id res chain seq x y z
N MET A 1 21.79 1.52 34.01
CA MET A 1 21.89 1.96 32.61
C MET A 1 20.53 1.75 31.94
N LYS A 2 19.89 2.79 31.40
CA LYS A 2 18.63 2.61 30.65
C LYS A 2 19.00 2.27 29.20
N LEU A 3 18.72 1.04 28.79
CA LEU A 3 18.87 0.63 27.39
C LEU A 3 17.75 1.28 26.57
N ASN A 4 18.13 2.01 25.52
CA ASN A 4 17.19 2.64 24.59
C ASN A 4 17.42 2.12 23.17
N HIS A 5 16.82 0.96 22.87
CA HIS A 5 16.94 0.28 21.58
C HIS A 5 15.55 0.08 20.98
N SER A 6 15.01 1.14 20.37
CA SER A 6 13.73 1.05 19.65
C SER A 6 13.87 0.17 18.40
N LEU A 7 12.83 -0.61 18.09
CA LEU A 7 12.76 -1.41 16.87
C LEU A 7 12.47 -0.57 15.62
N MET A 8 11.88 0.62 15.80
CA MET A 8 11.50 1.52 14.70
C MET A 8 11.68 2.98 15.11
N ASN A 9 11.86 3.85 14.10
CA ASN A 9 11.98 5.30 14.27
C ASN A 9 11.05 6.01 13.28
N ASN A 10 10.75 7.28 13.56
CA ASN A 10 9.97 8.11 12.65
C ASN A 10 10.75 8.32 11.33
N ASN A 11 10.05 8.12 10.22
CA ASN A 11 10.57 8.20 8.85
C ASN A 11 9.97 9.38 8.06
N PHE A 12 9.18 10.25 8.71
CA PHE A 12 8.73 11.50 8.11
C PHE A 12 9.74 12.64 8.34
N THR A 13 9.92 13.43 7.29
CA THR A 13 10.74 14.64 7.31
C THR A 13 9.88 15.88 7.53
N ASN A 14 10.51 17.00 7.89
CA ASN A 14 9.82 18.31 7.93
C ASN A 14 9.22 18.69 6.56
N GLN A 15 9.82 18.22 5.46
CA GLN A 15 9.30 18.49 4.11
C GLN A 15 7.97 17.79 3.89
N ASP A 16 7.80 16.55 4.37
CA ASP A 16 6.53 15.82 4.28
C ASP A 16 5.41 16.57 5.01
N LEU A 17 5.71 17.07 6.22
CA LEU A 17 4.76 17.86 7.00
C LEU A 17 4.39 19.17 6.30
N VAL A 18 5.34 19.84 5.65
CA VAL A 18 5.06 21.03 4.85
C VAL A 18 4.12 20.69 3.69
N LYS A 19 4.31 19.57 2.99
CA LYS A 19 3.42 19.15 1.89
C LYS A 19 1.99 18.93 2.37
N VAL A 20 1.80 18.28 3.52
CA VAL A 20 0.47 18.10 4.13
C VAL A 20 -0.15 19.46 4.48
N LYS A 21 0.59 20.36 5.13
CA LYS A 21 0.11 21.72 5.45
C LYS A 21 -0.29 22.49 4.18
N THR A 22 0.51 22.39 3.11
CA THR A 22 0.20 23.03 1.83
C THR A 22 -1.08 22.47 1.21
N LEU A 23 -1.33 21.16 1.30
CA LEU A 23 -2.57 20.56 0.83
C LEU A 23 -3.76 21.09 1.62
N LEU A 24 -3.70 21.04 2.96
CA LEU A 24 -4.80 21.41 3.84
C LEU A 24 -5.15 22.91 3.84
N LYS A 25 -4.22 23.79 3.43
CA LYS A 25 -4.46 25.23 3.30
C LYS A 25 -5.27 25.64 2.06
N LYS A 26 -5.45 24.76 1.08
CA LYS A 26 -6.20 25.09 -0.15
C LYS A 26 -7.69 25.19 0.14
N LYS A 27 -8.42 26.01 -0.62
CA LYS A 27 -9.88 25.99 -0.65
C LYS A 27 -10.35 24.81 -1.52
N ASN A 28 -11.46 24.16 -1.16
CA ASN A 28 -12.04 23.01 -1.88
C ASN A 28 -11.06 21.84 -2.09
N ILE A 29 -10.49 21.31 -0.99
CA ILE A 29 -9.56 20.18 -1.03
C ILE A 29 -10.26 18.86 -1.35
N ILE A 30 -9.56 17.99 -2.10
CA ILE A 30 -9.95 16.59 -2.30
C ILE A 30 -9.16 15.74 -1.30
N LEU A 31 -9.87 15.10 -0.37
CA LEU A 31 -9.29 14.19 0.64
C LEU A 31 -9.57 12.71 0.35
N THR A 32 -10.42 12.42 -0.64
CA THR A 32 -10.69 11.06 -1.10
C THR A 32 -9.61 10.59 -2.08
N GLN A 33 -9.57 9.27 -2.32
CA GLN A 33 -8.69 8.68 -3.33
C GLN A 33 -8.98 9.31 -4.70
N SER A 34 -7.97 9.97 -5.27
CA SER A 34 -8.09 10.74 -6.52
C SER A 34 -6.70 10.94 -7.14
N THR A 35 -6.45 12.08 -7.75
CA THR A 35 -5.25 12.41 -8.55
C THR A 35 -3.93 12.16 -7.85
N GLN A 36 -3.82 12.41 -6.54
CA GLN A 36 -2.57 12.17 -5.80
C GLN A 36 -2.25 10.69 -5.66
N VAL A 37 -3.28 9.84 -5.53
CA VAL A 37 -3.10 8.38 -5.48
C VAL A 37 -2.67 7.86 -6.85
N GLU A 38 -3.33 8.31 -7.93
CA GLU A 38 -2.95 7.94 -9.30
C GLU A 38 -1.49 8.36 -9.62
N ASN A 39 -1.10 9.56 -9.20
CA ASN A 39 0.28 10.04 -9.36
C ASN A 39 1.28 9.19 -8.58
N PHE A 40 0.92 8.76 -7.37
CA PHE A 40 1.72 7.84 -6.57
C PHE A 40 1.86 6.49 -7.28
N GLU A 41 0.76 5.89 -7.73
CA GLU A 41 0.74 4.59 -8.44
C GLU A 41 1.61 4.61 -9.70
N LYS A 42 1.57 5.68 -10.50
CA LYS A 42 2.43 5.85 -11.68
C LYS A 42 3.91 5.93 -11.32
N LYS A 43 4.26 6.74 -10.31
CA LYS A 43 5.65 6.86 -9.81
C LYS A 43 6.14 5.54 -9.22
N TRP A 44 5.28 4.86 -8.48
CA TRP A 44 5.57 3.58 -7.84
C TRP A 44 5.80 2.47 -8.88
N SER A 45 4.92 2.38 -9.89
CA SER A 45 5.08 1.44 -11.01
C SER A 45 6.39 1.67 -11.76
N LYS A 46 6.73 2.94 -12.05
CA LYS A 46 8.01 3.31 -12.66
C LYS A 46 9.21 2.92 -11.79
N TRP A 47 9.12 3.15 -10.48
CA TRP A 47 10.20 2.82 -9.54
C TRP A 47 10.43 1.30 -9.44
N LEU A 48 9.36 0.50 -9.43
CA LEU A 48 9.42 -0.96 -9.40
C LEU A 48 9.75 -1.61 -10.74
N GLY A 49 9.59 -0.89 -11.86
CA GLY A 49 9.73 -1.46 -13.21
C GLY A 49 8.56 -2.36 -13.63
N VAL A 50 7.37 -2.17 -13.06
CA VAL A 50 6.15 -2.92 -13.41
C VAL A 50 5.16 -2.05 -14.19
N LYS A 51 4.24 -2.68 -14.92
CA LYS A 51 3.26 -1.97 -15.75
C LYS A 51 2.21 -1.22 -14.91
N TYR A 52 1.77 -1.81 -13.80
CA TYR A 52 0.69 -1.29 -12.95
C TYR A 52 0.99 -1.51 -11.48
N SER A 53 0.52 -0.60 -10.64
CA SER A 53 0.48 -0.68 -9.19
C SER A 53 -0.83 -0.08 -8.71
N ILE A 54 -1.43 -0.65 -7.67
CA ILE A 54 -2.69 -0.17 -7.09
C ILE A 54 -2.46 0.14 -5.61
N PHE A 55 -2.76 1.37 -5.20
CA PHE A 55 -2.70 1.80 -3.82
C PHE A 55 -3.96 1.39 -3.07
N VAL A 56 -3.77 0.76 -1.91
CA VAL A 56 -4.84 0.31 -1.02
C VAL A 56 -4.52 0.73 0.41
N ASN A 57 -5.52 0.64 1.30
CA ASN A 57 -5.42 1.17 2.66
C ASN A 57 -4.45 0.39 3.58
N SER A 58 -4.02 -0.82 3.22
CA SER A 58 -3.06 -1.62 4.00
C SER A 58 -2.44 -2.76 3.20
N GLY A 59 -1.36 -3.36 3.71
CA GLY A 59 -0.79 -4.59 3.15
C GLY A 59 -1.76 -5.79 3.20
N SER A 60 -2.54 -5.93 4.28
CA SER A 60 -3.59 -6.96 4.38
C SER A 60 -4.65 -6.84 3.29
N SER A 61 -5.12 -5.61 3.00
CA SER A 61 -6.07 -5.36 1.91
C SER A 61 -5.48 -5.71 0.54
N ALA A 62 -4.18 -5.47 0.34
CA ALA A 62 -3.49 -5.86 -0.89
C ALA A 62 -3.55 -7.38 -1.07
N ASN A 63 -3.17 -8.15 -0.04
CA ASN A 63 -3.23 -9.61 -0.06
C ASN A 63 -4.64 -10.13 -0.31
N PHE A 64 -5.64 -9.56 0.38
CA PHE A 64 -7.04 -9.95 0.21
C PHE A 64 -7.51 -9.77 -1.24
N ILE A 65 -7.29 -8.59 -1.83
CA ILE A 65 -7.72 -8.29 -3.20
C ILE A 65 -6.97 -9.18 -4.21
N SER A 66 -5.67 -9.40 -4.02
CA SER A 66 -4.88 -10.28 -4.89
C SER A 66 -5.46 -11.69 -4.97
N ILE A 67 -5.78 -12.31 -3.82
CA ILE A 67 -6.38 -13.65 -3.80
C ILE A 67 -7.82 -13.63 -4.33
N LYS A 68 -8.60 -12.58 -4.04
CA LYS A 68 -9.96 -12.44 -4.58
C LYS A 68 -9.99 -12.33 -6.09
N ILE A 69 -9.05 -11.61 -6.69
CA ILE A 69 -8.91 -11.55 -8.15
C ILE A 69 -8.63 -12.93 -8.72
N LEU A 70 -7.69 -13.69 -8.14
CA LEU A 70 -7.42 -15.07 -8.57
C LEU A 70 -8.66 -15.95 -8.45
N GLN A 71 -9.39 -15.84 -7.34
CA GLN A 71 -10.64 -16.58 -7.13
C GLN A 71 -11.69 -16.25 -8.20
N ILE A 72 -11.90 -14.97 -8.52
CA ILE A 72 -12.87 -14.52 -9.53
C ILE A 72 -12.46 -14.98 -10.94
N LEU A 73 -11.17 -14.93 -11.26
CA LEU A 73 -10.65 -15.33 -12.57
C LEU A 73 -10.54 -16.85 -12.73
N ASN A 74 -10.54 -17.61 -11.63
CA ASN A 74 -10.38 -19.05 -11.69
C ASN A 74 -11.63 -19.72 -12.29
N LYS A 75 -11.48 -20.27 -13.49
CA LYS A 75 -12.53 -21.02 -14.18
C LYS A 75 -12.60 -22.50 -13.78
N ASN A 76 -11.61 -23.00 -13.03
CA ASN A 76 -11.52 -24.39 -12.65
C ASN A 76 -11.56 -24.55 -11.12
N SER A 77 -12.76 -24.87 -10.60
CA SER A 77 -13.00 -25.09 -9.17
C SER A 77 -12.26 -26.29 -8.57
N SER A 78 -11.69 -27.19 -9.37
CA SER A 78 -10.81 -28.27 -8.88
C SER A 78 -9.38 -27.82 -8.59
N LYS A 79 -8.99 -26.59 -8.97
CA LYS A 79 -7.64 -26.02 -8.78
C LYS A 79 -7.69 -24.79 -7.87
N ASN A 80 -8.05 -25.00 -6.61
CA ASN A 80 -8.19 -23.94 -5.59
C ASN A 80 -7.14 -23.99 -4.47
N GLU A 81 -6.22 -24.95 -4.52
CA GLU A 81 -5.17 -25.10 -3.51
C GLU A 81 -4.08 -24.02 -3.68
N ILE A 82 -3.70 -23.37 -2.59
CA ILE A 82 -2.60 -22.40 -2.54
C ILE A 82 -1.60 -22.86 -1.48
N ILE A 83 -0.37 -23.13 -1.90
CA ILE A 83 0.73 -23.50 -1.00
C ILE A 83 1.36 -22.22 -0.45
N VAL A 84 1.58 -22.17 0.87
CA VAL A 84 2.18 -21.03 1.59
C VAL A 84 3.29 -21.50 2.52
N PRO A 85 4.29 -20.65 2.85
CA PRO A 85 5.27 -20.98 3.88
C PRO A 85 4.63 -21.03 5.28
N THR A 86 5.23 -21.79 6.20
CA THR A 86 4.72 -21.97 7.57
C THR A 86 4.93 -20.75 8.48
N LEU A 87 5.75 -19.78 8.08
CA LEU A 87 6.07 -18.57 8.85
C LEU A 87 5.93 -17.33 7.97
N THR A 88 4.95 -16.48 8.32
CA THR A 88 4.68 -15.19 7.67
C THR A 88 3.80 -14.31 8.58
N TRP A 89 3.45 -13.10 8.13
CA TRP A 89 2.50 -12.24 8.81
C TRP A 89 1.05 -12.71 8.61
N VAL A 90 0.21 -12.58 9.64
CA VAL A 90 -1.23 -12.81 9.49
C VAL A 90 -1.82 -11.69 8.62
N SER A 91 -2.57 -12.06 7.58
CA SER A 91 -3.19 -11.09 6.67
C SER A 91 -4.63 -10.81 7.08
#